data_AF-A0A0F2R4I3-F1
#
_entry.id   AF-A0A0F2R4I3-F1
#
_cell.length_a   1.000
_cell.length_b   1.000
_cell.length_c   1.000
_cell.angle_alpha   90.00
_cell.angle_beta   90.00
_cell.angle_gamma   90.00
#
_symmetry.space_group_name_H-M   'P 1'
#
loop_
_entity.id
_entity.type
_entity.pdbx_description
1 polymer ?
#
loop_
_entity_poly.entity_id
_entity_poly.type
_entity_poly.pdbx_seq_one_letter_code
_entity_poly.pdbx_strand_id
1 'polypeptide(L)' 'MSSKINGANGIQRLVEKYKQDFRISENLEYYAIEDFARAERGYVQFCLKNGGSGLSAVADS' A
#
# COMPACT_ATOMS: atom_id res chain seq x y z
N MET A 1 5.89 -32.21 -9.89
CA MET A 1 6.07 -30.81 -10.35
C MET A 1 5.86 -29.91 -9.15
N SER A 2 6.92 -29.35 -8.57
CA SER A 2 6.81 -28.48 -7.39
C SER A 2 6.32 -27.11 -7.80
N SER A 3 5.09 -26.76 -7.42
CA SER A 3 4.52 -25.42 -7.56
C SER A 3 5.34 -24.45 -6.72
N LYS A 4 6.32 -23.78 -7.34
CA LYS A 4 7.00 -22.63 -6.74
C LYS A 4 5.93 -21.64 -6.35
N ILE A 5 5.78 -21.40 -5.04
CA ILE A 5 4.85 -20.42 -4.51
C ILE A 5 5.27 -19.07 -5.09
N ASN A 6 4.40 -18.46 -5.90
CA ASN A 6 4.57 -17.15 -6.53
C ASN A 6 4.52 -15.98 -5.51
N GLY A 7 5.14 -16.15 -4.34
CA GLY A 7 5.03 -15.20 -3.21
C GLY A 7 5.58 -13.80 -3.52
N ALA A 8 6.63 -13.72 -4.35
CA ALA A 8 7.20 -12.44 -4.77
C ALA A 8 6.23 -11.61 -5.62
N ASN A 9 5.47 -12.26 -6.51
CA ASN A 9 4.53 -11.59 -7.42
C ASN A 9 3.32 -11.01 -6.66
N GLY A 10 2.90 -11.66 -5.56
CA GLY A 10 1.77 -11.20 -4.75
C GLY A 10 2.07 -9.90 -3.99
N ILE A 11 3.23 -9.84 -3.32
CA ILE A 11 3.64 -8.65 -2.58
C ILE A 11 3.90 -7.48 -3.53
N GLN A 12 4.53 -7.73 -4.68
CA GLN A 12 4.76 -6.69 -5.69
C GLN A 12 3.45 -6.08 -6.19
N ARG A 13 2.46 -6.91 -6.52
CA ARG A 13 1.12 -6.43 -6.94
C ARG A 13 0.44 -5.61 -5.85
N LEU A 14 0.62 -5.99 -4.59
CA LEU A 14 0.03 -5.27 -3.46
C LEU A 14 0.69 -3.89 -3.26
N VAL A 15 2.02 -3.82 -3.40
CA VAL A 15 2.77 -2.56 -3.41
C VAL A 15 2.32 -1.64 -4.54
N GLU A 16 2.18 -2.18 -5.77
CA GLU A 16 1.72 -1.40 -6.92
C GLU A 16 0.31 -0.85 -6.72
N LYS A 17 -0.60 -1.70 -6.20
CA LYS A 17 -1.95 -1.27 -5.84
C LYS A 17 -1.93 -0.10 -4.85
N TYR A 18 -1.22 -0.23 -3.73
CA TYR A 18 -1.18 0.83 -2.73
C TYR A 18 -0.52 2.11 -3.24
N LYS A 19 0.46 2.02 -4.16
CA LYS A 19 1.00 3.21 -4.83
C LYS A 19 -0.05 3.90 -5.70
N GLN A 20 -0.84 3.13 -6.46
CA GLN A 20 -1.93 3.69 -7.27
C GLN A 20 -3.00 4.34 -6.39
N ASP A 21 -3.38 3.69 -5.30
CA ASP A 21 -4.34 4.22 -4.33
C ASP A 21 -3.85 5.53 -3.68
N PHE A 22 -2.53 5.70 -3.50
CA PHE A 22 -1.95 6.93 -2.96
C PHE A 22 -1.84 8.06 -3.99
N ARG A 23 -1.68 7.76 -5.29
CA ARG A 23 -1.46 8.74 -6.37
C ARG A 23 -2.76 9.38 -6.88
N ILE A 24 -3.58 9.86 -5.96
CA ILE A 24 -4.75 10.68 -6.27
C ILE A 24 -4.37 12.14 -6.44
N SER A 25 -5.21 12.93 -7.11
CA SER A 25 -4.98 14.36 -7.36
C SER A 25 -4.70 15.14 -6.07
N GLU A 26 -5.44 14.86 -4.99
CA GLU A 26 -5.27 15.54 -3.71
C GLU A 26 -3.85 15.38 -3.14
N ASN A 27 -3.29 14.17 -3.16
CA ASN A 27 -1.92 13.94 -2.68
C ASN A 27 -0.86 14.52 -3.63
N LEU A 28 -1.14 14.51 -4.95
CA LEU A 28 -0.25 15.08 -5.96
C LEU A 28 -0.17 16.61 -5.87
N GLU A 29 -1.26 17.26 -5.44
CA GLU A 29 -1.34 18.71 -5.25
C GLU A 29 -0.91 19.14 -3.84
N TYR A 30 -1.04 18.27 -2.84
CA TYR A 30 -0.68 18.56 -1.45
C TYR A 30 0.81 18.47 -1.15
N TYR A 31 1.48 17.40 -1.62
CA TYR A 31 2.90 17.20 -1.33
C TYR A 31 3.79 17.87 -2.39
N ALA A 32 4.83 18.56 -1.93
CA ALA A 32 5.96 18.88 -2.79
C ALA A 32 6.60 17.58 -3.33
N ILE A 33 7.23 17.65 -4.49
CA ILE A 33 7.84 16.49 -5.17
C ILE A 33 8.79 15.71 -4.23
N GLU A 34 9.57 16.44 -3.42
CA GLU A 34 10.53 15.89 -2.47
C GLU A 34 9.86 15.11 -1.33
N ASP A 35 8.69 15.57 -0.88
CA ASP A 35 7.92 14.95 0.21
C ASP A 35 6.98 13.85 -0.28
N PHE A 36 6.52 13.93 -1.54
CA PHE A 36 5.59 12.97 -2.13
C PHE A 36 6.15 11.55 -2.06
N ALA A 37 7.43 11.37 -2.41
CA ALA A 37 8.08 10.06 -2.39
C ALA A 37 8.23 9.50 -0.97
N ARG A 38 8.35 10.36 0.05
CA ARG A 38 8.41 9.94 1.45
C ARG A 38 7.02 9.54 1.96
N ALA A 39 6.01 10.34 1.63
CA ALA A 39 4.62 10.08 2.00
C ALA A 39 4.08 8.80 1.35
N GLU A 40 4.34 8.58 0.05
CA GLU A 40 3.96 7.35 -0.68
C GLU A 40 4.57 6.12 -0.02
N ARG A 41 5.86 6.16 0.34
CA ARG A 41 6.53 5.06 1.06
C ARG A 41 5.90 4.79 2.43
N GLY A 42 5.57 5.84 3.17
CA GLY A 42 4.91 5.73 4.47
C GLY A 42 3.53 5.08 4.35
N TYR A 43 2.73 5.50 3.37
CA TYR A 43 1.41 4.93 3.10
C TYR A 43 1.51 3.44 2.72
N VAL A 44 2.37 3.09 1.76
CA VAL A 44 2.55 1.69 1.35
C VAL A 44 2.99 0.83 2.53
N GLN A 45 3.90 1.32 3.38
CA GLN A 45 4.33 0.59 4.58
C GLN A 45 3.20 0.41 5.59
N PHE A 46 2.37 1.44 5.80
CA PHE A 46 1.18 1.35 6.65
C PHE A 46 0.21 0.29 6.12
N CYS A 47 -0.10 0.32 4.83
CA CYS A 47 -1.01 -0.64 4.20
C CYS A 47 -0.46 -2.07 4.20
N LEU A 48 0.84 -2.28 4.03
CA LEU A 48 1.43 -3.62 4.14
C LEU A 48 1.38 -4.18 5.57
N LYS A 49 1.55 -3.31 6.57
CA LYS A 49 1.46 -3.70 7.99
C LYS A 49 0.02 -4.00 8.41
N ASN A 50 -0.94 -3.24 7.89
CA ASN A 50 -2.33 -3.25 8.38
C ASN A 50 -3.33 -3.91 7.42
N GLY A 51 -2.97 -4.11 6.15
CA GLY A 51 -3.85 -4.66 5.11
C GLY A 51 -3.74 -6.18 4.90
N GLY A 52 -2.71 -6.82 5.46
CA GLY A 52 -2.61 -8.29 5.52
C GLY A 52 -3.44 -8.90 6.66
N SER A 53 -3.71 -8.10 7.69
CA SER A 53 -4.70 -8.40 8.72
C SER A 53 -6.01 -7.82 8.22
N GLY A 54 -6.93 -8.66 7.72
CA GLY A 54 -8.22 -8.19 7.23
C GLY A 54 -8.88 -7.22 8.22
N LEU A 55 -9.60 -6.21 7.71
CA LEU A 55 -10.45 -5.34 8.49
C LEU A 55 -11.31 -6.17 9.47
N SER A 56 -10.81 -6.30 10.70
CA SER A 56 -11.49 -6.82 11.87
C SER A 56 -10.98 -6.03 13.05
N ALA A 57 -11.28 -4.73 13.03
CA ALA A 57 -11.31 -3.87 14.21
C ALA A 57 -11.73 -2.47 13.76
N VAL A 58 -13.03 -2.28 13.50
CA VAL A 58 -13.85 -1.18 14.04
C VAL A 58 -15.30 -1.41 13.56
N ALA A 59 -15.91 -2.45 14.13
CA ALA A 59 -17.35 -2.52 14.30
C ALA A 59 -17.57 -2.64 15.80
N ASP A 60 -17.41 -1.53 16.54
CA ASP A 60 -18.12 -1.35 17.80
C ASP A 60 -18.13 0.13 18.21
N SER A 61 -19.30 0.53 18.72
CA SER A 61 -19.73 1.79 19.35
C SER A 61 -20.21 2.91 18.44
#